data_AF-A0A6P0SW91-F1
#
_entry.id   AF-A0A6P0SW91-F1
#
_cell.length_a   1.000
_cell.length_b   1.000
_cell.length_c   1.000
_cell.angle_alpha   90.00
_cell.angle_beta   90.00
_cell.angle_gamma   90.00
#
_symmetry.space_group_name_H-M   'P 1'
#
loop_
_entity.id
_entity.type
_entity.pdbx_description
1 polymer ?
#
loop_
_entity_poly.entity_id
_entity_poly.type
_entity_poly.pdbx_seq_one_letter_code
_entity_poly.pdbx_strand_id
1 'polypeptide(L)' 'MASEEEGSLTIHCEYNSQLLHSATIQQILGHFQTLLEGVVANPDQCISTLPLLSAAQEQQLLVKWNDTQVE' A
#
# COMPACT_ATOMS: atom_id res chain seq x y z
N MET A 1 13.48 -1.49 9.53
CA MET A 1 13.79 -0.50 10.58
C MET A 1 13.02 0.79 10.29
N ALA A 2 12.48 1.48 11.29
CA ALA A 2 11.83 2.78 11.10
C ALA A 2 12.62 3.86 11.86
N SER A 3 12.84 5.00 11.22
CA SER A 3 13.58 6.13 11.77
C SER A 3 12.78 7.41 11.52
N GLU A 4 12.80 8.32 12.49
CA GLU A 4 12.15 9.63 12.36
C GLU A 4 13.24 10.70 12.20
N GLU A 5 13.15 11.51 11.15
CA GLU A 5 14.11 12.58 10.87
C GLU A 5 13.35 13.81 10.36
N GLU A 6 13.55 14.98 10.97
CA GLU A 6 12.89 16.25 10.60
C GLU A 6 11.35 16.18 10.45
N GLY A 7 10.69 15.35 11.27
CA GLY A 7 9.23 15.16 11.21
C GLY A 7 8.76 14.28 10.06
N SER A 8 9.68 13.59 9.38
CA SER A 8 9.39 12.55 8.40
C SER A 8 9.66 11.17 8.98
N LEU A 9 8.78 10.20 8.68
CA LEU A 9 8.97 8.80 9.06
C LEU A 9 9.58 8.04 7.87
N THR A 10 10.80 7.56 8.04
CA THR A 10 11.49 6.72 7.06
C THR A 10 11.36 5.25 7.43
N ILE A 11 10.96 4.41 6.48
CA ILE A 11 10.76 2.97 6.68
C ILE A 11 11.71 2.20 5.77
N HIS A 12 12.58 1.39 6.39
CA HIS A 12 13.44 0.43 5.71
C HIS A 12 12.80 -0.96 5.72
N CYS A 13 12.55 -1.49 4.53
CA CYS A 13 12.09 -2.86 4.31
C CYS A 13 13.24 -3.72 3.79
N GLU A 14 13.59 -4.74 4.57
CA GLU A 14 14.54 -5.78 4.18
C GLU A 14 13.75 -7.02 3.76
N TYR A 15 14.11 -7.57 2.61
CA TYR A 15 13.42 -8.72 2.03
C TYR A 15 14.40 -9.64 1.31
N ASN A 16 14.01 -10.90 1.16
CA ASN A 16 14.77 -11.87 0.38
C ASN A 16 14.45 -11.70 -1.11
N SER A 17 15.40 -11.20 -1.89
CA SER A 17 15.27 -10.98 -3.33
C SER A 17 15.12 -12.26 -4.17
N GLN A 18 15.41 -13.43 -3.60
CA GLN A 18 15.14 -14.73 -4.25
C GLN A 18 13.68 -15.15 -4.10
N LEU A 19 12.97 -14.63 -3.09
CA LEU A 19 11.57 -14.97 -2.81
C LEU A 19 10.61 -13.89 -3.29
N LEU A 20 11.05 -12.63 -3.28
CA LEU A 20 10.21 -11.48 -3.54
C LEU A 20 10.90 -10.54 -4.54
N HIS A 21 10.12 -10.11 -5.53
CA HIS A 21 10.54 -9.08 -6.46
C HIS A 21 10.42 -7.71 -5.80
N SER A 22 11.31 -6.78 -6.19
CA SER A 22 11.26 -5.38 -5.73
C SER A 22 9.90 -4.74 -5.96
N ALA A 23 9.25 -5.03 -7.09
CA ALA A 23 7.91 -4.54 -7.41
C ALA A 23 6.87 -4.96 -6.36
N THR A 24 6.94 -6.20 -5.87
CA THR A 24 6.04 -6.70 -4.81
C THR A 24 6.23 -5.94 -3.52
N ILE A 25 7.49 -5.67 -3.15
CA ILE A 25 7.81 -4.89 -1.94
C ILE A 25 7.35 -3.44 -2.08
N GLN A 26 7.50 -2.83 -3.25
CA GLN A 26 6.97 -1.49 -3.51
C GLN A 26 5.44 -1.44 -3.37
N GLN A 27 4.71 -2.46 -3.84
CA GLN A 27 3.27 -2.55 -3.62
C GLN A 27 2.92 -2.70 -2.13
N ILE A 28 3.63 -3.55 -1.39
CA ILE A 28 3.43 -3.73 0.05
C ILE A 28 3.69 -2.42 0.81
N LEU A 29 4.73 -1.68 0.46
CA LEU A 29 5.03 -0.39 1.07
C LEU A 29 3.96 0.66 0.74
N GLY A 30 3.44 0.68 -0.49
CA GLY A 30 2.32 1.55 -0.86
C GLY A 30 1.03 1.23 -0.10
N HIS A 31 0.75 -0.06 0.11
CA HIS A 31 -0.37 -0.47 0.96
C HIS A 31 -0.17 -0.04 2.42
N PHE A 32 1.04 -0.19 2.94
CA PHE A 32 1.37 0.22 4.30
C PHE A 32 1.21 1.73 4.50
N GLN A 33 1.62 2.54 3.52
CA GLN A 33 1.40 3.98 3.52
C GLN A 33 -0.10 4.31 3.57
N THR A 34 -0.91 3.69 2.70
CA THR A 34 -2.37 3.91 2.65
C THR A 34 -3.02 3.58 3.99
N LEU A 35 -2.58 2.49 4.64
CA LEU A 35 -3.04 2.09 5.96
C LEU A 35 -2.71 3.16 7.00
N LEU A 36 -1.48 3.68 7.02
CA LEU A 36 -1.07 4.74 7.95
C LEU A 36 -1.89 6.01 7.77
N GLU A 37 -2.13 6.43 6.53
CA GLU A 37 -2.99 7.58 6.22
C GLU A 37 -4.41 7.38 6.75
N GLY A 38 -4.98 6.18 6.59
CA GLY A 38 -6.29 5.82 7.12
C GLY A 38 -6.35 5.83 8.65
N VAL A 39 -5.34 5.31 9.33
CA VAL A 39 -5.24 5.33 10.81
C VAL A 39 -5.15 6.76 11.33
N VAL A 40 -4.35 7.63 10.69
CA VAL A 40 -4.23 9.03 11.10
C VAL A 40 -5.53 9.80 10.88
N ALA A 41 -6.25 9.51 9.79
CA ALA A 41 -7.53 10.16 9.48
C ALA A 41 -8.65 9.77 10.46
N ASN A 42 -8.73 8.50 10.89
CA ASN A 42 -9.70 8.02 11.88
C ASN A 42 -9.07 6.96 12.79
N PRO A 43 -8.51 7.34 13.95
CA PRO A 43 -7.81 6.41 14.84
C PRO A 43 -8.73 5.37 15.50
N ASP A 44 -10.02 5.68 15.67
CA ASP A 44 -11.02 4.77 16.24
C ASP A 44 -11.56 3.75 15.23
N GLN A 45 -11.18 3.85 13.96
CA GLN A 45 -11.66 2.95 12.92
C GLN A 45 -10.98 1.57 13.03
N CYS A 46 -11.79 0.52 12.90
CA CYS A 46 -11.28 -0.86 12.88
C CYS A 46 -10.30 -1.04 11.71
N ILE A 47 -9.11 -1.58 12.01
CA ILE A 47 -8.05 -1.85 11.02
C ILE A 47 -8.58 -2.64 9.82
N SER A 48 -9.47 -3.60 10.05
CA SER A 48 -10.07 -4.43 9.00
C SER A 48 -10.93 -3.67 7.98
N THR A 49 -11.29 -2.42 8.27
CA THR A 49 -12.11 -1.57 7.39
C THR A 49 -11.32 -0.46 6.70
N LEU A 50 -10.02 -0.34 7.01
CA LEU A 50 -9.16 0.66 6.39
C LEU A 50 -8.82 0.25 4.96
N PRO A 51 -8.70 1.23 4.04
CA PRO A 51 -8.28 0.98 2.67
C PRO A 51 -6.85 0.42 2.66
N LEU A 52 -6.67 -0.69 1.97
CA LEU A 52 -5.38 -1.36 1.79
C LEU A 52 -4.72 -1.00 0.45
N LEU A 53 -5.55 -0.69 -0.55
CA LEU A 53 -5.10 -0.29 -1.87
C LEU A 53 -5.04 1.23 -1.94
N SER A 54 -3.98 1.75 -2.53
CA SER A 54 -3.96 3.16 -2.93
C SER A 54 -4.99 3.42 -4.03
N ALA A 55 -5.48 4.65 -4.14
CA ALA A 55 -6.45 5.02 -5.18
C ALA A 55 -5.97 4.67 -6.60
N ALA A 56 -4.67 4.75 -6.87
CA ALA A 56 -4.08 4.36 -8.15
C ALA A 56 -4.19 2.84 -8.41
N GLN A 57 -4.04 2.02 -7.37
CA GLN A 57 -4.19 0.57 -7.47
C GLN A 57 -5.66 0.15 -7.58
N GLU A 58 -6.56 0.83 -6.86
CA GLU A 58 -8.00 0.65 -7.04
C GLU A 58 -8.43 0.98 -8.46
N GLN A 59 -7.95 2.10 -9.01
CA GLN A 59 -8.20 2.47 -10.42
C GLN A 59 -7.61 1.44 -11.39
N GLN A 60 -6.39 0.96 -11.14
CA GLN A 60 -5.78 -0.04 -12.00
C GLN A 60 -6.54 -1.37 -11.96
N LEU A 61 -7.06 -1.77 -10.79
CA LEU A 61 -7.90 -2.96 -10.66
C LEU A 61 -9.24 -2.76 -11.37
N LEU A 62 -9.91 -1.62 -11.14
CA LEU A 62 -11.17 -1.29 -11.80
C LEU A 62 -11.04 -1.26 -13.32
N VAL A 63 -9.94 -0.72 -13.86
CA VAL A 63 -9.70 -0.66 -15.30
C VAL A 63 -9.27 -2.02 -15.85
N LYS A 64 -8.29 -2.71 -15.24
CA LYS A 64 -7.81 -4.01 -15.77
C LYS A 64 -8.82 -5.14 -15.64
N TRP A 65 -9.64 -5.17 -14.59
CA TRP A 65 -10.62 -6.23 -14.39
C TRP A 65 -11.98 -5.93 -15.03
N ASN A 66 -12.35 -4.65 -15.26
CA ASN A 66 -13.51 -4.33 -16.10
C ASN A 66 -13.16 -4.26 -17.61
N ASP A 67 -11.91 -4.49 -18.00
CA ASP A 67 -11.56 -4.76 -19.41
C ASP A 67 -11.94 -6.19 -19.80
N THR A 68 -13.18 -6.60 -19.48
CA THR A 68 -13.86 -7.67 -20.20
C THR A 68 -14.36 -7.05 -21.50
N GLN A 69 -13.44 -6.86 -22.45
CA GLN A 69 -13.84 -6.72 -23.85
C GLN A 69 -14.58 -8.01 -24.24
N VAL A 70 -15.90 -7.88 -24.31
CA VAL A 70 -16.75 -8.81 -25.03
C VAL A 70 -16.52 -8.50 -26.51
N GLU A 71 -15.83 -9.39 -27.21
CA GLU A 71 -15.89 -9.50 -28.66
C GLU A 71 -16.58 -10.81 -29.04
#